data_AF-A0A968PVN6-F1
#
_entry.id   AF-A0A968PVN6-F1
#
_cell.length_a   1.000
_cell.length_b   1.000
_cell.length_c   1.000
_cell.angle_alpha   90.00
_cell.angle_beta   90.00
_cell.angle_gamma   90.00
#
_symmetry.space_group_name_H-M   'P 1'
#
loop_
_entity.id
_entity.type
_entity.pdbx_description
1 polymer ?
#
loop_
_entity_poly.entity_id
_entity_poly.type
_entity_poly.pdbx_seq_one_letter_code
_entity_poly.pdbx_strand_id
1 'polypeptide(L)'
;MLFKFFFWISNICFLLIGYIGILPYLGSTFFPDLLAGELPFDIFLPFLGLIGTPTASTVSRGISNFKQRSTKTSGLKSIPNIDIPDPRIDRELTELEVNELKSLPDREIRAIELFESSSPLAKQIMKPSSPDSSGLPLMKLFFGIEAPLLLLCLLRLFWLHELTPASTIVLLTALVCVASYTYRWLRPEQAESGSMAWLQMAGHSLMLLLGSYVGVLSLFFLIPGIYWGGAIFIYSLFFPPLFPLAIAIIALLIMPLGLSIAYIQAWRGFYRKFAIKHGIVRARGVTIAVLGAWAIAFAATQIQPQNQVFALLNQPVSDPGKRQELLKRSGEIREGLLNAYLSRYRYPNISEEDRTIENLYGSLRLPPEFIDRVQNAYNFMLSPFVYKGSVKDSIEAETLYAQFFDRPILRAELPAIQQAINATFDRSQAKAGLLSVNQKKVLLSQQEVTVKEHGDWQMWSCTKSTSIVQAIARKYSMLSLYPKVLSLLGYGSVIRTIARIASHSKFQRGEQRKKSTMPKFKNA
;
A
#
# COMPACT_ATOMS: atom_id res chain seq x y z
N MET A 1 6.12 27.06 -9.88
CA MET A 1 7.45 26.62 -9.36
C MET A 1 7.33 25.70 -8.15
N LEU A 2 6.44 25.98 -7.19
CA LEU A 2 6.23 25.19 -5.97
C LEU A 2 6.11 23.67 -6.18
N PHE A 3 5.30 23.22 -7.15
CA PHE A 3 5.15 21.78 -7.45
C PHE A 3 6.42 21.12 -7.98
N LYS A 4 7.20 21.82 -8.82
CA LYS A 4 8.48 21.29 -9.30
C LYS A 4 9.44 21.09 -8.13
N PHE A 5 9.43 22.01 -7.17
CA PHE A 5 10.20 21.92 -5.93
C PHE A 5 9.73 20.75 -5.05
N PHE A 6 8.41 20.65 -4.80
CA PHE A 6 7.82 19.54 -4.05
C PHE A 6 8.13 18.17 -4.65
N PHE A 7 8.03 18.04 -5.98
CA PHE A 7 8.40 16.81 -6.68
C PHE A 7 9.87 16.45 -6.41
N TRP A 8 10.79 17.41 -6.55
CA TRP A 8 12.22 17.14 -6.36
C TRP A 8 12.54 16.78 -4.92
N ILE A 9 11.95 17.48 -3.95
CA ILE A 9 12.09 17.12 -2.54
C ILE A 9 11.57 15.72 -2.30
N SER A 10 10.36 15.39 -2.76
CA SER A 10 9.77 14.07 -2.56
C SER A 10 10.63 12.99 -3.20
N ASN A 11 11.09 13.18 -4.43
CA ASN A 11 11.94 12.22 -5.13
C ASN A 11 13.31 12.05 -4.44
N ILE A 12 13.93 13.14 -3.99
CA ILE A 12 15.17 13.08 -3.20
C ILE A 12 14.92 12.34 -1.89
N CYS A 13 13.84 12.64 -1.17
CA CYS A 13 13.46 11.93 0.04
C CYS A 13 13.26 10.43 -0.22
N PHE A 14 12.58 10.04 -1.30
CA PHE A 14 12.42 8.63 -1.65
C PHE A 14 13.74 7.96 -2.02
N LEU A 15 14.62 8.65 -2.75
CA LEU A 15 15.96 8.15 -3.03
C LEU A 15 16.78 7.99 -1.75
N LEU A 16 16.73 8.95 -0.83
CA LEU A 16 17.44 8.86 0.45
C LEU A 16 16.87 7.71 1.32
N ILE A 17 15.55 7.62 1.45
CA ILE A 17 14.90 6.54 2.20
C ILE A 17 15.23 5.19 1.56
N GLY A 18 15.15 5.09 0.23
CA GLY A 18 15.45 3.88 -0.53
C GLY A 18 16.91 3.46 -0.42
N TYR A 19 17.85 4.34 -0.79
CA TYR A 19 19.28 4.01 -0.91
C TYR A 19 20.07 4.08 0.39
N ILE A 20 19.72 4.98 1.31
CA ILE A 20 20.43 5.13 2.60
C ILE A 20 19.71 4.37 3.71
N GLY A 21 18.38 4.29 3.67
CA GLY A 21 17.59 3.59 4.69
C GLY A 21 17.37 2.12 4.36
N ILE A 22 16.55 1.85 3.36
CA ILE A 22 16.01 0.52 3.06
C ILE A 22 17.08 -0.39 2.44
N LEU A 23 17.86 0.11 1.48
CA LEU A 23 18.81 -0.69 0.71
C LEU A 23 19.95 -1.27 1.56
N PRO A 24 20.58 -0.56 2.49
CA PRO A 24 21.61 -1.16 3.34
C PRO A 24 21.02 -2.22 4.29
N TYR A 25 19.81 -1.97 4.79
CA TYR A 25 19.10 -2.88 5.69
C TYR A 25 18.66 -4.16 4.97
N LEU A 26 17.91 -4.04 3.87
CA LEU A 26 17.44 -5.19 3.10
C LEU A 26 18.56 -5.81 2.25
N GLY A 27 19.36 -5.00 1.57
CA GLY A 27 20.38 -5.46 0.64
C GLY A 27 21.47 -6.32 1.30
N SER A 28 21.82 -6.05 2.55
CA SER A 28 22.78 -6.89 3.30
C SER A 28 22.29 -8.32 3.53
N THR A 29 20.98 -8.53 3.61
CA THR A 29 20.37 -9.86 3.79
C THR A 29 19.85 -10.46 2.48
N PHE A 30 19.36 -9.62 1.56
CA PHE A 30 18.76 -10.04 0.30
C PHE A 30 19.79 -10.38 -0.75
N PHE A 31 20.92 -9.66 -0.81
CA PHE A 31 21.91 -9.89 -1.86
C PHE A 31 22.55 -11.28 -1.79
N PRO A 32 22.94 -11.80 -0.61
CA PRO A 32 23.40 -13.19 -0.49
C PRO A 32 22.31 -14.21 -0.87
N ASP A 33 21.08 -14.04 -0.37
CA ASP A 33 19.95 -14.93 -0.67
C ASP A 33 19.60 -14.88 -2.19
N LEU A 34 19.75 -13.72 -2.85
CA LEU A 34 19.54 -13.54 -4.29
C LEU A 34 20.62 -14.26 -5.10
N LEU A 35 21.89 -14.11 -4.75
CA LEU A 35 23.00 -14.82 -5.41
C LEU A 35 22.91 -16.34 -5.24
N ALA A 36 22.34 -16.80 -4.13
CA ALA A 36 22.08 -18.21 -3.87
C ALA A 36 20.83 -18.76 -4.58
N GLY A 37 20.00 -17.90 -5.20
CA GLY A 37 18.73 -18.31 -5.80
C GLY A 37 17.65 -18.69 -4.77
N GLU A 38 17.82 -18.29 -3.50
CA GLU A 38 16.91 -18.59 -2.39
C GLU A 38 15.83 -17.50 -2.18
N LEU A 39 15.98 -16.34 -2.83
CA LEU A 39 15.05 -15.22 -2.68
C LEU A 39 13.75 -15.50 -3.47
N PRO A 40 12.58 -15.52 -2.81
CA PRO A 40 11.31 -15.70 -3.50
C PRO A 40 11.08 -14.59 -4.54
N PHE A 41 10.64 -14.97 -5.74
CA PHE A 41 10.37 -14.03 -6.83
C PHE A 41 9.38 -12.94 -6.41
N ASP A 42 8.40 -13.30 -5.58
CA ASP A 42 7.37 -12.40 -5.07
C ASP A 42 7.92 -11.26 -4.18
N ILE A 43 9.11 -11.42 -3.59
CA ILE A 43 9.80 -10.39 -2.81
C ILE A 43 10.80 -9.65 -3.69
N PHE A 44 11.47 -10.37 -4.60
CA PHE A 44 12.45 -9.81 -5.52
C PHE A 44 11.86 -8.73 -6.44
N LEU A 45 10.72 -9.01 -7.07
CA LEU A 45 10.12 -8.09 -8.05
C LEU A 45 9.72 -6.74 -7.42
N PRO A 46 9.03 -6.69 -6.27
CA PRO A 46 8.78 -5.44 -5.54
C PRO A 46 10.06 -4.71 -5.10
N PHE A 47 11.09 -5.44 -4.68
CA PHE A 47 12.38 -4.85 -4.31
C PHE A 47 13.04 -4.15 -5.51
N LEU A 48 13.04 -4.80 -6.67
CA LEU A 48 13.52 -4.21 -7.92
C LEU A 48 12.67 -2.98 -8.31
N GLY A 49 11.35 -3.05 -8.16
CA GLY A 49 10.45 -1.92 -8.42
C GLY A 49 10.71 -0.73 -7.48
N LEU A 50 10.97 -0.99 -6.20
CA LEU A 50 11.25 0.03 -5.19
C LEU A 50 12.50 0.85 -5.52
N ILE A 51 13.55 0.20 -6.03
CA ILE A 51 14.82 0.83 -6.41
C ILE A 51 14.75 1.40 -7.83
N GLY A 52 14.16 0.64 -8.75
CA GLY A 52 14.09 0.94 -10.17
C GLY A 52 13.20 2.14 -10.47
N THR A 53 12.06 2.28 -9.79
CA THR A 53 11.08 3.34 -10.10
C THR A 53 11.64 4.75 -9.86
N PRO A 54 12.21 5.09 -8.68
CA PRO A 54 12.80 6.42 -8.45
C PRO A 54 14.07 6.67 -9.27
N THR A 55 14.76 5.61 -9.68
CA THR A 55 15.97 5.72 -10.50
C THR A 55 15.62 6.01 -11.96
N ALA A 56 14.68 5.25 -12.51
CA ALA A 56 14.16 5.46 -13.85
C ALA A 56 13.57 6.86 -14.01
N SER A 57 12.86 7.36 -12.99
CA SER A 57 12.32 8.73 -12.98
C SER A 57 13.41 9.79 -13.12
N THR A 58 14.46 9.65 -12.31
CA THR A 58 15.58 10.58 -12.23
C THR A 58 16.37 10.58 -13.53
N VAL A 59 16.64 9.40 -14.09
CA VAL A 59 17.37 9.23 -15.36
C VAL A 59 16.54 9.74 -16.54
N SER A 60 15.28 9.34 -16.66
CA SER A 60 14.38 9.78 -17.74
C SER A 60 14.30 11.31 -17.79
N ARG A 61 14.30 11.97 -16.63
CA ARG A 61 14.25 13.42 -16.54
C ARG A 61 15.59 14.10 -16.86
N GLY A 62 16.71 13.50 -16.45
CA GLY A 62 18.04 13.97 -16.82
C GLY A 62 18.20 14.03 -18.34
N ILE A 63 17.76 12.98 -19.02
CA ILE A 63 17.80 12.87 -20.50
C ILE A 63 16.88 13.90 -21.15
N SER A 64 15.66 14.09 -20.66
CA SER A 64 14.73 15.07 -21.26
C SER A 64 15.24 16.51 -21.19
N ASN A 65 15.85 16.89 -20.06
CA ASN A 65 16.43 18.23 -19.87
C ASN A 65 17.64 18.46 -20.79
N PHE A 66 18.45 17.43 -21.04
CA PHE A 66 19.58 17.51 -21.95
C PHE A 66 19.14 17.76 -23.40
N LYS A 67 18.09 17.07 -23.86
CA LYS A 67 17.52 17.26 -25.21
C LYS A 67 16.97 18.68 -25.41
N GLN A 68 16.26 19.24 -24.43
CA GLN A 68 15.74 20.61 -24.50
C GLN A 68 16.84 21.69 -24.54
N ARG A 69 17.98 21.46 -23.88
CA ARG A 69 19.13 22.37 -23.94
C ARG A 69 19.77 22.35 -25.33
N SER A 70 19.95 21.17 -25.93
CA SER A 70 20.54 21.00 -27.26
C SER A 70 19.72 21.71 -28.37
N THR A 71 18.39 21.69 -28.29
CA THR A 71 17.53 22.40 -29.24
C THR A 71 17.59 23.92 -29.08
N LYS A 72 17.81 24.43 -27.86
CA LYS A 72 17.88 25.87 -27.61
C LYS A 72 19.21 26.48 -28.09
N THR A 73 20.32 25.73 -28.04
CA THR A 73 21.62 26.18 -28.55
C THR A 73 21.74 26.06 -30.07
N SER A 74 21.02 25.14 -30.72
CA SER A 74 20.99 25.05 -32.19
C SER A 74 20.12 26.11 -32.87
N GLY A 75 19.11 26.66 -32.17
CA GLY A 75 18.26 27.75 -32.67
C GLY A 75 18.89 29.15 -32.68
N LEU A 76 20.12 29.31 -32.18
CA LEU A 76 20.82 30.61 -32.13
C LEU A 76 21.67 30.92 -33.38
N LYS A 77 21.57 30.10 -34.45
CA LYS A 77 22.42 30.24 -35.65
C LYS A 77 21.69 30.53 -36.97
N SER A 78 20.39 30.80 -36.95
CA SER A 78 19.67 31.31 -38.12
C SER A 78 18.96 32.60 -37.73
N ILE A 79 19.64 33.73 -37.91
CA ILE A 79 18.98 35.03 -38.03
C ILE A 79 18.16 34.94 -39.32
N PRO A 80 16.82 34.98 -39.27
CA PRO A 80 16.04 35.10 -40.50
C PRO A 80 16.37 36.46 -41.12
N ASN A 81 16.72 36.43 -42.40
CA ASN A 81 16.71 37.63 -43.22
C ASN A 81 15.28 38.20 -43.15
N ILE A 82 15.14 39.42 -42.63
CA ILE A 82 13.85 40.07 -42.43
C ILE A 82 13.39 40.53 -43.80
N ASP A 83 12.56 39.73 -44.48
CA ASP A 83 11.75 40.22 -45.59
C ASP A 83 10.54 40.98 -45.01
N ILE A 84 10.49 42.26 -45.35
CA ILE A 84 9.48 43.24 -44.97
C ILE A 84 8.15 42.86 -45.67
N PRO A 85 7.01 42.74 -44.96
CA PRO A 85 5.74 42.51 -45.62
C PRO A 85 5.24 43.79 -46.32
N ASP A 86 4.90 43.66 -47.60
CA ASP A 86 4.23 44.69 -48.40
C ASP A 86 2.78 44.91 -47.87
N PRO A 87 2.40 46.14 -47.47
CA PRO A 87 1.08 46.44 -46.92
C PRO A 87 0.08 46.78 -48.05
N ARG A 88 -0.23 45.83 -48.93
CA ARG A 88 -1.35 45.95 -49.87
C ARG A 88 -1.92 44.55 -50.10
N ILE A 89 -3.25 44.42 -50.12
CA ILE A 89 -4.05 43.17 -50.23
C ILE A 89 -4.32 42.61 -48.82
N ASP A 90 -5.42 42.89 -48.13
CA ASP A 90 -6.79 42.45 -48.45
C ASP A 90 -7.87 43.41 -47.92
N ARG A 91 -8.52 44.12 -48.83
CA ARG A 91 -9.87 44.69 -48.67
C ARG A 91 -10.67 44.19 -49.86
N GLU A 92 -11.17 42.96 -49.79
CA GLU A 92 -12.25 42.44 -50.65
C GLU A 92 -12.46 40.96 -50.33
N LEU A 93 -13.23 40.68 -49.28
CA LEU A 93 -13.97 39.42 -49.19
C LEU A 93 -15.33 39.70 -48.57
N THR A 94 -16.15 40.27 -49.47
CA THR A 94 -17.51 39.81 -49.83
C THR A 94 -18.56 39.74 -48.74
N GLU A 95 -19.38 40.79 -48.76
CA GLU A 95 -20.69 41.00 -48.15
C GLU A 95 -21.82 40.11 -48.72
N LEU A 96 -21.55 38.89 -49.21
CA LEU A 96 -22.55 38.11 -49.98
C LEU A 96 -23.26 36.97 -49.22
N GLU A 97 -23.01 36.75 -47.93
CA GLU A 97 -23.65 35.65 -47.16
C GLU A 97 -24.62 36.12 -46.06
N VAL A 98 -25.26 37.29 -46.19
CA VAL A 98 -26.14 37.84 -45.13
C VAL A 98 -27.64 37.80 -45.46
N ASN A 99 -28.05 37.59 -46.72
CA ASN A 99 -29.46 37.74 -47.11
C ASN A 99 -30.25 36.43 -47.34
N GLU A 100 -29.64 35.25 -47.19
CA GLU A 100 -30.35 33.97 -47.40
C GLU A 100 -30.78 33.23 -46.11
N LEU A 101 -30.55 33.82 -44.93
CA LEU A 101 -30.78 33.15 -43.64
C LEU A 101 -32.06 33.58 -42.90
N LYS A 102 -33.10 34.05 -43.63
CA LYS A 102 -34.31 34.65 -43.03
C LYS A 102 -35.60 33.81 -43.05
N SER A 103 -35.61 32.54 -43.46
CA SER A 103 -36.88 31.80 -43.64
C SER A 103 -37.02 30.41 -43.00
N LEU A 104 -36.30 30.07 -41.92
CA LEU A 104 -36.53 28.78 -41.23
C LEU A 104 -36.71 28.90 -39.70
N PRO A 105 -37.77 28.29 -39.12
CA PRO A 105 -38.05 28.31 -37.69
C PRO A 105 -37.34 27.14 -36.99
N ASP A 106 -36.33 27.44 -36.19
CA ASP A 106 -35.81 26.64 -35.06
C ASP A 106 -34.72 27.48 -34.37
N ARG A 107 -35.17 28.55 -33.71
CA ARG A 107 -34.36 29.74 -33.38
C ARG A 107 -33.45 29.61 -32.15
N GLU A 108 -33.63 28.61 -31.30
CA GLU A 108 -32.89 28.58 -30.02
C GLU A 108 -31.64 27.70 -30.03
N ILE A 109 -31.55 26.71 -30.94
CA ILE A 109 -30.39 25.82 -31.02
C ILE A 109 -29.31 26.38 -31.97
N ARG A 110 -29.71 27.05 -33.07
CA ARG A 110 -28.75 27.60 -34.05
C ARG A 110 -28.12 28.93 -33.65
N ALA A 111 -28.74 29.72 -32.76
CA ALA A 111 -28.15 30.99 -32.31
C ALA A 111 -26.85 30.76 -31.50
N ILE A 112 -26.74 29.63 -30.82
CA ILE A 112 -25.53 29.24 -30.07
C ILE A 112 -24.44 28.75 -31.05
N GLU A 113 -24.78 27.95 -32.07
CA GLU A 113 -23.82 27.48 -33.08
C GLU A 113 -23.32 28.60 -34.02
N LEU A 114 -24.17 29.57 -34.40
CA LEU A 114 -23.77 30.70 -35.24
C LEU A 114 -22.90 31.73 -34.49
N PHE A 115 -23.12 31.91 -33.19
CA PHE A 115 -22.26 32.76 -32.36
C PHE A 115 -20.87 32.14 -32.12
N GLU A 116 -20.79 30.80 -32.10
CA GLU A 116 -19.52 30.07 -31.95
C GLU A 116 -18.70 30.02 -33.26
N SER A 117 -19.34 30.09 -34.43
CA SER A 117 -18.67 29.95 -35.74
C SER A 117 -18.12 31.25 -36.35
N SER A 118 -18.69 32.41 -36.03
CA SER A 118 -18.48 33.67 -36.80
C SER A 118 -17.49 34.67 -36.19
N SER A 119 -17.05 34.46 -34.94
CA SER A 119 -16.09 35.38 -34.31
C SER A 119 -14.65 34.85 -34.46
N PRO A 120 -13.79 35.46 -35.31
CA PRO A 120 -12.36 35.16 -35.33
C PRO A 120 -11.70 35.44 -33.97
N LEU A 121 -12.30 36.34 -33.17
CA LEU A 121 -11.95 36.57 -31.78
C LEU A 121 -12.34 35.38 -30.90
N ALA A 122 -13.50 34.74 -31.10
CA ALA A 122 -13.89 33.52 -30.39
C ALA A 122 -13.05 32.32 -30.83
N LYS A 123 -12.64 32.21 -32.11
CA LYS A 123 -11.66 31.20 -32.53
C LYS A 123 -10.25 31.45 -31.97
N GLN A 124 -9.87 32.69 -31.64
CA GLN A 124 -8.61 32.99 -30.96
C GLN A 124 -8.71 32.87 -29.42
N ILE A 125 -9.86 33.23 -28.83
CA ILE A 125 -10.14 33.13 -27.38
C ILE A 125 -10.48 31.68 -26.98
N MET A 126 -11.13 30.92 -27.88
CA MET A 126 -11.38 29.48 -27.76
C MET A 126 -10.40 28.64 -28.56
N LYS A 127 -9.30 29.22 -29.11
CA LYS A 127 -8.13 28.40 -29.41
C LYS A 127 -7.72 27.87 -28.05
N PRO A 128 -8.02 26.61 -27.69
CA PRO A 128 -7.71 26.12 -26.36
C PRO A 128 -6.22 26.37 -26.22
N SER A 129 -5.84 27.25 -25.30
CA SER A 129 -4.47 27.66 -25.08
C SER A 129 -3.65 26.38 -25.14
N SER A 130 -2.89 26.23 -26.23
CA SER A 130 -2.31 24.95 -26.63
C SER A 130 -1.63 24.42 -25.37
N PRO A 131 -2.13 23.33 -24.76
CA PRO A 131 -1.93 23.06 -23.34
C PRO A 131 -0.46 23.16 -23.05
N ASP A 132 -0.10 24.24 -22.36
CA ASP A 132 1.25 24.79 -22.37
C ASP A 132 2.22 23.66 -22.00
N SER A 133 2.93 23.17 -23.02
CA SER A 133 3.57 21.84 -23.06
C SER A 133 4.81 21.76 -22.18
N SER A 134 5.09 22.82 -21.42
CA SER A 134 6.37 23.06 -20.75
C SER A 134 6.38 22.70 -19.25
N GLY A 135 5.22 22.39 -18.63
CA GLY A 135 5.14 22.21 -17.16
C GLY A 135 4.43 20.96 -16.63
N LEU A 136 3.44 20.43 -17.33
CA LEU A 136 2.50 19.41 -16.84
C LEU A 136 2.83 17.91 -17.07
N PRO A 137 3.81 17.48 -17.90
CA PRO A 137 4.01 16.05 -18.13
C PRO A 137 4.60 15.34 -16.91
N LEU A 138 5.37 16.04 -16.08
CA LEU A 138 6.08 15.42 -14.96
C LEU A 138 5.15 15.01 -13.82
N MET A 139 4.20 15.87 -13.45
CA MET A 139 3.24 15.53 -12.39
C MET A 139 2.38 14.32 -12.77
N LYS A 140 1.99 14.26 -14.06
CA LYS A 140 1.24 13.13 -14.61
C LYS A 140 2.03 11.85 -14.53
N LEU A 141 3.32 11.88 -14.84
CA LEU A 141 4.18 10.71 -14.76
C LEU A 141 4.39 10.26 -13.30
N PHE A 142 4.67 11.20 -12.39
CA PHE A 142 4.85 10.91 -10.97
C PHE A 142 3.60 10.29 -10.33
N PHE A 143 2.46 11.00 -10.36
CA PHE A 143 1.25 10.53 -9.70
C PHE A 143 0.52 9.45 -10.51
N GLY A 144 0.72 9.39 -11.82
CA GLY A 144 0.09 8.41 -12.69
C GLY A 144 0.75 7.03 -12.65
N ILE A 145 2.09 7.00 -12.58
CA ILE A 145 2.90 5.81 -12.78
C ILE A 145 3.80 5.54 -11.57
N GLU A 146 4.68 6.48 -11.21
CA GLU A 146 5.74 6.23 -10.22
C GLU A 146 5.21 6.03 -8.80
N ALA A 147 4.44 6.98 -8.28
CA ALA A 147 3.89 6.93 -6.93
C ALA A 147 3.01 5.68 -6.70
N PRO A 148 2.09 5.30 -7.60
CA PRO A 148 1.31 4.06 -7.42
C PRO A 148 2.17 2.80 -7.53
N LEU A 149 3.17 2.73 -8.42
CA LEU A 149 4.11 1.59 -8.45
C LEU A 149 4.93 1.50 -7.16
N LEU A 150 5.44 2.63 -6.67
CA LEU A 150 6.18 2.71 -5.41
C LEU A 150 5.29 2.24 -4.24
N LEU A 151 4.04 2.71 -4.18
CA LEU A 151 3.07 2.30 -3.18
C LEU A 151 2.81 0.79 -3.25
N LEU A 152 2.62 0.21 -4.44
CA LEU A 152 2.44 -1.23 -4.61
C LEU A 152 3.67 -2.02 -4.14
N CYS A 153 4.88 -1.55 -4.45
CA CYS A 153 6.12 -2.18 -4.00
C CYS A 153 6.26 -2.12 -2.48
N LEU A 154 5.98 -0.97 -1.86
CA LEU A 154 6.03 -0.79 -0.41
C LEU A 154 5.00 -1.66 0.30
N LEU A 155 3.75 -1.66 -0.17
CA LEU A 155 2.69 -2.49 0.39
C LEU A 155 3.06 -3.98 0.29
N ARG A 156 3.54 -4.43 -0.88
CA ARG A 156 3.92 -5.82 -1.08
C ARG A 156 5.13 -6.26 -0.27
N LEU A 157 6.13 -5.40 -0.08
CA LEU A 157 7.34 -5.75 0.69
C LEU A 157 7.11 -5.72 2.19
N PHE A 158 6.56 -4.63 2.70
CA PHE A 158 6.59 -4.36 4.13
C PHE A 158 5.31 -4.71 4.86
N TRP A 159 4.19 -4.78 4.16
CA TRP A 159 2.89 -4.92 4.79
C TRP A 159 2.20 -6.23 4.44
N LEU A 160 2.27 -6.67 3.19
CA LEU A 160 1.67 -7.92 2.75
C LEU A 160 2.72 -9.03 2.78
N HIS A 161 2.45 -10.07 3.55
CA HIS A 161 3.29 -11.27 3.56
C HIS A 161 2.86 -12.21 2.42
N GLU A 162 1.70 -12.86 2.57
CA GLU A 162 1.09 -13.74 1.57
C GLU A 162 -0.08 -13.00 0.87
N LEU A 163 -0.25 -13.24 -0.43
CA LEU A 163 -1.33 -12.63 -1.20
C LEU A 163 -2.62 -13.46 -1.03
N THR A 164 -3.59 -12.89 -0.33
CA THR A 164 -4.95 -13.45 -0.25
C THR A 164 -5.71 -13.15 -1.54
N PRO A 165 -6.81 -13.86 -1.85
CA PRO A 165 -7.62 -13.54 -3.03
C PRO A 165 -8.10 -12.07 -3.05
N ALA A 166 -8.51 -11.55 -1.89
CA ALA A 166 -8.98 -10.17 -1.73
C ALA A 166 -7.85 -9.12 -1.89
N SER A 167 -6.66 -9.37 -1.35
CA SER A 167 -5.54 -8.44 -1.57
C SER A 167 -5.03 -8.51 -3.01
N THR A 168 -5.05 -9.70 -3.62
CA THR A 168 -4.66 -9.92 -5.02
C THR A 168 -5.51 -9.10 -5.98
N ILE A 169 -6.84 -9.11 -5.84
CA ILE A 169 -7.72 -8.34 -6.75
C ILE A 169 -7.46 -6.84 -6.62
N VAL A 170 -7.20 -6.33 -5.40
CA VAL A 170 -6.87 -4.91 -5.18
C VAL A 170 -5.53 -4.54 -5.84
N LEU A 171 -4.49 -5.35 -5.65
CA LEU A 171 -3.17 -5.11 -6.26
C LEU A 171 -3.22 -5.21 -7.79
N LEU A 172 -3.93 -6.22 -8.32
CA LEU A 172 -4.11 -6.38 -9.77
C LEU A 172 -4.88 -5.20 -10.37
N THR A 173 -5.91 -4.72 -9.68
CA THR A 173 -6.65 -3.51 -10.10
C THR A 173 -5.71 -2.31 -10.17
N ALA A 174 -4.83 -2.13 -9.19
CA ALA A 174 -3.84 -1.06 -9.21
C ALA A 174 -2.83 -1.19 -10.36
N LEU A 175 -2.36 -2.40 -10.66
CA LEU A 175 -1.49 -2.65 -11.82
C LEU A 175 -2.21 -2.33 -13.15
N VAL A 176 -3.49 -2.73 -13.30
CA VAL A 176 -4.31 -2.41 -14.48
C VAL A 176 -4.50 -0.91 -14.63
N CYS A 177 -4.70 -0.18 -13.53
CA CYS A 177 -4.80 1.27 -13.53
C CYS A 177 -3.49 1.93 -14.01
N VAL A 178 -2.34 1.51 -13.48
CA VAL A 178 -1.02 2.01 -13.92
C VAL A 178 -0.78 1.70 -15.39
N ALA A 179 -1.07 0.48 -15.84
CA ALA A 179 -0.91 0.07 -17.23
C ALA A 179 -1.82 0.88 -18.17
N SER A 180 -3.09 1.10 -17.78
CA SER A 180 -4.05 1.90 -18.56
C SER A 180 -3.59 3.35 -18.67
N TYR A 181 -3.14 3.95 -17.57
CA TYR A 181 -2.61 5.31 -17.56
C TYR A 181 -1.36 5.45 -18.44
N THR A 182 -0.43 4.49 -18.31
CA THR A 182 0.82 4.44 -19.08
C THR A 182 0.54 4.29 -20.57
N TYR A 183 -0.38 3.41 -20.95
CA TYR A 183 -0.77 3.21 -22.34
C TYR A 183 -1.32 4.49 -22.96
N ARG A 184 -2.24 5.17 -22.27
CA ARG A 184 -2.79 6.45 -22.72
C ARG A 184 -1.71 7.52 -22.86
N TRP A 185 -0.75 7.54 -21.94
CA TRP A 185 0.36 8.49 -22.00
C TRP A 185 1.28 8.22 -23.20
N LEU A 186 1.57 6.96 -23.50
CA LEU A 186 2.41 6.56 -24.63
C LEU A 186 1.72 6.71 -26.00
N ARG A 187 0.40 6.50 -26.06
CA ARG A 187 -0.36 6.44 -27.32
C ARG A 187 -1.70 7.19 -27.24
N PRO A 188 -1.68 8.53 -27.13
CA PRO A 188 -2.89 9.32 -26.91
C PRO A 188 -3.92 9.17 -28.03
N GLU A 189 -3.50 9.12 -29.30
CA GLU A 189 -4.40 9.01 -30.46
C GLU A 189 -5.06 7.62 -30.56
N GLN A 190 -4.28 6.55 -30.36
CA GLN A 190 -4.78 5.17 -30.42
C GLN A 190 -5.67 4.81 -29.22
N ALA A 191 -5.46 5.48 -28.08
CA ALA A 191 -6.33 5.30 -26.90
C ALA A 191 -7.77 5.77 -27.15
N GLU A 192 -8.01 6.57 -28.19
CA GLU A 192 -9.31 7.15 -28.50
C GLU A 192 -10.02 6.46 -29.69
N SER A 193 -9.41 5.45 -30.32
CA SER A 193 -9.97 4.79 -31.52
C SER A 193 -10.44 3.34 -31.27
N GLY A 194 -11.48 2.94 -31.99
CA GLY A 194 -11.95 1.56 -32.10
C GLY A 194 -12.33 0.88 -30.78
N SER A 195 -12.02 -0.41 -30.67
CA SER A 195 -12.23 -1.24 -29.47
C SER A 195 -11.36 -0.80 -28.30
N MET A 196 -10.19 -0.20 -28.57
CA MET A 196 -9.24 0.17 -27.53
C MET A 196 -9.75 1.32 -26.66
N ALA A 197 -10.59 2.20 -27.20
CA ALA A 197 -11.30 3.22 -26.43
C ALA A 197 -12.20 2.61 -25.34
N TRP A 198 -12.82 1.45 -25.61
CA TRP A 198 -13.67 0.75 -24.63
C TRP A 198 -12.85 0.13 -23.51
N LEU A 199 -11.73 -0.54 -23.84
CA LEU A 199 -10.82 -1.10 -22.85
C LEU A 199 -10.20 0.01 -21.99
N GLN A 200 -9.82 1.13 -22.61
CA GLN A 200 -9.33 2.32 -21.90
C GLN A 200 -10.39 2.94 -21.00
N MET A 201 -11.65 2.97 -21.44
CA MET A 201 -12.76 3.44 -20.60
C MET A 201 -12.89 2.56 -19.36
N ALA A 202 -12.84 1.23 -19.52
CA ALA A 202 -12.88 0.30 -18.39
C ALA A 202 -11.70 0.49 -17.43
N GLY A 203 -10.48 0.59 -17.96
CA GLY A 203 -9.28 0.87 -17.15
C GLY A 203 -9.39 2.18 -16.37
N HIS A 204 -9.88 3.25 -16.99
CA HIS A 204 -10.09 4.52 -16.30
C HIS A 204 -11.26 4.47 -15.29
N SER A 205 -12.28 3.65 -15.51
CA SER A 205 -13.32 3.42 -14.50
C SER A 205 -12.76 2.70 -13.26
N LEU A 206 -11.81 1.77 -13.43
CA LEU A 206 -11.06 1.21 -12.31
C LEU A 206 -10.15 2.25 -11.63
N MET A 207 -9.60 3.21 -12.39
CA MET A 207 -8.84 4.33 -11.80
C MET A 207 -9.72 5.21 -10.91
N LEU A 208 -10.98 5.48 -11.31
CA LEU A 208 -11.94 6.19 -10.45
C LEU A 208 -12.11 5.43 -9.12
N LEU A 209 -12.38 4.13 -9.20
CA LEU A 209 -12.54 3.29 -8.01
C LEU A 209 -11.32 3.32 -7.10
N LEU A 210 -10.13 3.04 -7.65
CA LEU A 210 -8.89 3.01 -6.87
C LEU A 210 -8.54 4.39 -6.30
N GLY A 211 -8.71 5.44 -7.10
CA GLY A 211 -8.50 6.82 -6.67
C GLY A 211 -9.41 7.18 -5.50
N SER A 212 -10.70 6.84 -5.59
CA SER A 212 -11.64 7.03 -4.48
C SER A 212 -11.29 6.18 -3.26
N TYR A 213 -10.92 4.91 -3.44
CA TYR A 213 -10.53 4.00 -2.36
C TYR A 213 -9.31 4.51 -1.58
N VAL A 214 -8.22 4.86 -2.29
CA VAL A 214 -7.01 5.46 -1.69
C VAL A 214 -7.34 6.80 -1.03
N GLY A 215 -8.18 7.63 -1.67
CA GLY A 215 -8.62 8.91 -1.12
C GLY A 215 -9.32 8.75 0.23
N VAL A 216 -10.29 7.84 0.32
CA VAL A 216 -11.02 7.54 1.56
C VAL A 216 -10.08 7.00 2.64
N LEU A 217 -9.20 6.05 2.30
CA LEU A 217 -8.20 5.54 3.25
C LEU A 217 -7.29 6.66 3.79
N SER A 218 -6.89 7.59 2.92
CA SER A 218 -6.03 8.71 3.29
C SER A 218 -6.71 9.67 4.27
N LEU A 219 -8.05 9.83 4.20
CA LEU A 219 -8.80 10.72 5.09
C LEU A 219 -8.72 10.28 6.56
N PHE A 220 -8.66 8.98 6.85
CA PHE A 220 -8.48 8.46 8.21
C PHE A 220 -7.16 8.91 8.85
N PHE A 221 -6.11 9.08 8.05
CA PHE A 221 -4.80 9.52 8.52
C PHE A 221 -4.58 11.02 8.40
N LEU A 222 -5.35 11.70 7.54
CA LEU A 222 -5.18 13.12 7.27
C LEU A 222 -5.44 13.98 8.51
N ILE A 223 -6.52 13.73 9.26
CA ILE A 223 -6.87 14.58 10.41
C ILE A 223 -5.82 14.45 11.54
N PRO A 224 -5.48 13.25 12.04
CA PRO A 224 -4.42 13.11 13.03
C PRO A 224 -3.06 13.56 12.46
N GLY A 225 -2.80 13.30 11.18
CA GLY A 225 -1.56 13.67 10.52
C GLY A 225 -1.38 15.17 10.38
N ILE A 226 -2.43 15.96 10.15
CA ILE A 226 -2.37 17.42 10.16
C ILE A 226 -2.09 17.92 11.59
N TYR A 227 -2.73 17.35 12.60
CA TYR A 227 -2.51 17.74 13.99
C TYR A 227 -1.05 17.49 14.43
N TRP A 228 -0.56 16.26 14.26
CA TRP A 228 0.82 15.90 14.62
C TRP A 228 1.85 16.55 13.70
N GLY A 229 1.57 16.60 12.40
CA GLY A 229 2.43 17.24 11.40
C GLY A 229 2.57 18.74 11.66
N GLY A 230 1.50 19.42 12.07
CA GLY A 230 1.53 20.82 12.49
C GLY A 230 2.40 21.04 13.73
N ALA A 231 2.27 20.17 14.74
CA ALA A 231 3.12 20.22 15.93
C ALA A 231 4.61 19.99 15.60
N ILE A 232 4.92 18.99 14.77
CA ILE A 232 6.28 18.69 14.30
C ILE A 232 6.83 19.87 13.49
N PHE A 233 6.02 20.47 12.61
CA PHE A 233 6.41 21.62 11.82
C PHE A 233 6.75 22.82 12.70
N ILE A 234 5.88 23.15 13.67
CA ILE A 234 6.14 24.23 14.65
C ILE A 234 7.43 23.95 15.42
N TYR A 235 7.62 22.73 15.92
CA TYR A 235 8.84 22.35 16.64
C TYR A 235 10.10 22.50 15.75
N SER A 236 9.99 22.13 14.47
CA SER A 236 11.09 22.23 13.52
C SER A 236 11.51 23.68 13.21
N LEU A 237 10.63 24.67 13.43
CA LEU A 237 11.00 26.09 13.34
C LEU A 237 11.98 26.50 14.45
N PHE A 238 11.92 25.85 15.62
CA PHE A 238 12.87 26.06 16.72
C PHE A 238 14.13 25.20 16.61
N PHE A 239 14.11 24.16 15.76
CA PHE A 239 15.22 23.25 15.51
C PHE A 239 15.47 23.09 14.01
N PRO A 240 16.17 24.06 13.36
CA PRO A 240 16.32 24.12 11.91
C PRO A 240 16.76 22.82 11.21
N PRO A 241 17.64 21.97 11.80
CA PRO A 241 17.99 20.69 11.17
C PRO A 241 16.81 19.73 10.95
N LEU A 242 15.71 19.87 11.70
CA LEU A 242 14.51 19.02 11.58
C LEU A 242 13.53 19.51 10.50
N PHE A 243 13.69 20.73 10.00
CA PHE A 243 12.74 21.33 9.07
C PHE A 243 12.57 20.53 7.75
N PRO A 244 13.65 20.05 7.10
CA PRO A 244 13.50 19.21 5.90
C PRO A 244 12.77 17.90 6.18
N LEU A 245 12.98 17.30 7.36
CA LEU A 245 12.30 16.08 7.78
C LEU A 245 10.81 16.32 7.99
N ALA A 246 10.43 17.44 8.61
CA ALA A 246 9.03 17.82 8.78
C ALA A 246 8.31 17.97 7.43
N ILE A 247 8.94 18.65 6.46
CA ILE A 247 8.41 18.77 5.09
C ILE A 247 8.27 17.40 4.43
N ALA A 248 9.25 16.51 4.58
CA ALA A 248 9.21 15.17 4.02
C ALA A 248 8.04 14.33 4.58
N ILE A 249 7.80 14.41 5.89
CA ILE A 249 6.68 13.71 6.55
C ILE A 249 5.34 14.25 6.04
N ILE A 250 5.18 15.57 5.94
CA ILE A 250 3.96 16.20 5.41
C ILE A 250 3.76 15.81 3.93
N ALA A 251 4.83 15.80 3.14
CA ALA A 251 4.79 15.37 1.75
C ALA A 251 4.33 13.91 1.61
N LEU A 252 4.85 13.02 2.46
CA LEU A 252 4.48 11.62 2.51
C LEU A 252 3.00 11.43 2.88
N LEU A 253 2.49 12.24 3.81
CA LEU A 253 1.09 12.22 4.23
C LEU A 253 0.13 12.68 3.12
N ILE A 254 0.52 13.70 2.35
CA ILE A 254 -0.32 14.29 1.28
C ILE A 254 -0.24 13.48 -0.02
N MET A 255 0.84 12.74 -0.25
CA MET A 255 1.07 12.04 -1.53
C MET A 255 -0.08 11.09 -1.93
N PRO A 256 -0.64 10.23 -1.04
CA PRO A 256 -1.79 9.38 -1.39
C PRO A 256 -3.03 10.16 -1.85
N LEU A 257 -3.26 11.36 -1.31
CA LEU A 257 -4.32 12.26 -1.78
C LEU A 257 -4.02 12.82 -3.17
N GLY A 258 -2.76 13.19 -3.43
CA GLY A 258 -2.32 13.60 -4.77
C GLY A 258 -2.56 12.52 -5.83
N LEU A 259 -2.25 11.26 -5.48
CA LEU A 259 -2.54 10.08 -6.31
C LEU A 259 -4.05 9.94 -6.58
N SER A 260 -4.87 10.00 -5.52
CA SER A 260 -6.33 9.95 -5.60
C SER A 260 -6.89 11.01 -6.56
N ILE A 261 -6.49 12.26 -6.37
CA ILE A 261 -6.90 13.39 -7.21
C ILE A 261 -6.48 13.17 -8.67
N ALA A 262 -5.24 12.73 -8.91
CA ALA A 262 -4.72 12.49 -10.25
C ALA A 262 -5.52 11.41 -11.00
N TYR A 263 -5.89 10.32 -10.32
CA TYR A 263 -6.65 9.21 -10.90
C TYR A 263 -8.10 9.60 -11.20
N ILE A 264 -8.75 10.33 -10.29
CA ILE A 264 -10.10 10.87 -10.51
C ILE A 264 -10.09 11.86 -11.69
N GLN A 265 -9.10 12.74 -11.77
CA GLN A 265 -8.96 13.68 -12.88
C GLN A 265 -8.69 12.97 -14.21
N ALA A 266 -7.86 11.92 -14.21
CA ALA A 266 -7.57 11.12 -15.39
C ALA A 266 -8.85 10.47 -15.94
N TRP A 267 -9.66 9.88 -15.06
CA TRP A 267 -10.98 9.33 -15.41
C TRP A 267 -11.92 10.40 -15.94
N ARG A 268 -12.13 11.51 -15.21
CA ARG A 268 -13.02 12.61 -15.66
C ARG A 268 -12.62 13.12 -17.04
N GLY A 269 -11.32 13.26 -17.30
CA GLY A 269 -10.80 13.70 -18.58
C GLY A 269 -11.06 12.69 -19.71
N PHE A 270 -10.89 11.39 -19.47
CA PHE A 270 -11.19 10.36 -20.47
C PHE A 270 -12.70 10.21 -20.70
N TYR A 271 -13.48 10.15 -19.62
CA TYR A 271 -14.93 10.01 -19.63
C TYR A 271 -15.58 11.07 -20.49
N ARG A 272 -15.18 12.34 -20.37
CA ARG A 272 -15.74 13.44 -21.19
C ARG A 272 -15.49 13.22 -22.69
N LYS A 273 -14.25 12.89 -23.06
CA LYS A 273 -13.90 12.62 -24.46
C LYS A 273 -14.65 11.41 -25.02
N PHE A 274 -14.72 10.33 -24.24
CA PHE A 274 -15.46 9.13 -24.60
C PHE A 274 -16.96 9.42 -24.74
N ALA A 275 -17.54 10.21 -23.83
CA ALA A 275 -18.94 10.60 -23.87
C ALA A 275 -19.29 11.50 -25.07
N ILE A 276 -18.39 12.41 -25.48
CA ILE A 276 -18.58 13.22 -26.69
C ILE A 276 -18.59 12.32 -27.94
N LYS A 277 -17.66 11.35 -28.02
CA LYS A 277 -17.51 10.49 -29.19
C LYS A 277 -18.56 9.38 -29.30
N HIS A 278 -18.92 8.75 -28.18
CA HIS A 278 -19.76 7.55 -28.14
C HIS A 278 -21.13 7.76 -27.47
N GLY A 279 -21.37 8.93 -26.88
CA GLY A 279 -22.59 9.26 -26.14
C GLY A 279 -22.47 9.05 -24.63
N ILE A 280 -23.14 9.93 -23.86
CA ILE A 280 -23.08 9.92 -22.39
C ILE A 280 -23.66 8.65 -21.77
N VAL A 281 -24.72 8.09 -22.36
CA VAL A 281 -25.39 6.87 -21.86
C VAL A 281 -24.42 5.69 -21.90
N ARG A 282 -23.66 5.54 -23.00
CA ARG A 282 -22.66 4.48 -23.13
C ARG A 282 -21.50 4.66 -22.15
N ALA A 283 -21.01 5.89 -21.98
CA ALA A 283 -19.95 6.19 -21.01
C ALA A 283 -20.35 5.84 -19.57
N ARG A 284 -21.58 6.18 -19.16
CA ARG A 284 -22.15 5.79 -17.86
C ARG A 284 -22.32 4.28 -17.75
N GLY A 285 -22.89 3.65 -18.78
CA GLY A 285 -23.10 2.21 -18.84
C GLY A 285 -21.82 1.42 -18.61
N VAL A 286 -20.73 1.75 -19.31
CA VAL A 286 -19.41 1.11 -19.13
C VAL A 286 -18.89 1.32 -17.72
N THR A 287 -18.97 2.56 -17.19
CA THR A 287 -18.47 2.85 -15.85
C THR A 287 -19.23 2.05 -14.79
N ILE A 288 -20.56 2.04 -14.84
CA ILE A 288 -21.41 1.29 -13.90
C ILE A 288 -21.15 -0.21 -14.03
N ALA A 289 -21.07 -0.75 -15.25
CA ALA A 289 -20.83 -2.16 -15.48
C ALA A 289 -19.48 -2.62 -14.91
N VAL A 290 -18.41 -1.84 -15.13
CA VAL A 290 -17.06 -2.17 -14.62
C VAL A 290 -17.02 -2.08 -13.09
N LEU A 291 -17.59 -1.03 -12.49
CA LEU A 291 -17.65 -0.89 -11.03
C LEU A 291 -18.50 -2.00 -10.39
N GLY A 292 -19.63 -2.36 -11.01
CA GLY A 292 -20.50 -3.45 -10.56
C GLY A 292 -19.81 -4.82 -10.64
N ALA A 293 -19.18 -5.13 -11.77
CA ALA A 293 -18.42 -6.35 -11.96
C ALA A 293 -17.27 -6.46 -10.94
N TRP A 294 -16.53 -5.36 -10.72
CA TRP A 294 -15.48 -5.32 -9.71
C TRP A 294 -16.05 -5.53 -8.29
N ALA A 295 -17.17 -4.89 -7.94
CA ALA A 295 -17.78 -5.03 -6.63
C ALA A 295 -18.25 -6.47 -6.35
N ILE A 296 -18.81 -7.15 -7.35
CA ILE A 296 -19.19 -8.57 -7.25
C ILE A 296 -17.95 -9.44 -7.04
N ALA A 297 -16.91 -9.25 -7.86
CA ALA A 297 -15.66 -10.00 -7.73
C ALA A 297 -15.00 -9.76 -6.36
N PHE A 298 -14.96 -8.51 -5.91
CA PHE A 298 -14.45 -8.15 -4.61
C PHE A 298 -15.25 -8.82 -3.49
N ALA A 299 -16.58 -8.71 -3.49
CA ALA A 299 -17.44 -9.34 -2.49
C ALA A 299 -17.26 -10.88 -2.43
N ALA A 300 -17.11 -11.53 -3.59
CA ALA A 300 -16.82 -12.96 -3.65
C ALA A 300 -15.47 -13.31 -2.99
N THR A 301 -14.42 -12.51 -3.23
CA THR A 301 -13.09 -12.73 -2.63
C THR A 301 -12.99 -12.35 -1.15
N GLN A 302 -13.95 -11.58 -0.61
CA GLN A 302 -13.99 -11.18 0.80
C GLN A 302 -14.50 -12.27 1.74
N ILE A 303 -15.04 -13.36 1.20
CA ILE A 303 -15.52 -14.49 1.97
C ILE A 303 -14.30 -15.29 2.43
N GLN A 304 -14.02 -15.23 3.74
CA GLN A 304 -12.91 -15.97 4.32
C GLN A 304 -13.40 -17.37 4.74
N PRO A 305 -12.71 -18.45 4.34
CA PRO A 305 -13.22 -19.82 4.47
C PRO A 305 -13.38 -20.28 5.92
N GLN A 306 -12.57 -19.76 6.86
CA GLN A 306 -12.58 -20.22 8.25
C GLN A 306 -13.92 -19.99 8.97
N ASN A 307 -14.64 -18.92 8.65
CA ASN A 307 -15.90 -18.61 9.34
C ASN A 307 -16.97 -19.68 9.07
N GLN A 308 -16.99 -20.20 7.85
CA GLN A 308 -17.90 -21.28 7.46
C GLN A 308 -17.48 -22.59 8.11
N VAL A 309 -16.17 -22.86 8.16
CA VAL A 309 -15.63 -24.10 8.73
C VAL A 309 -15.80 -24.17 10.24
N PHE A 310 -15.56 -23.07 10.98
CA PHE A 310 -15.83 -23.04 12.41
C PHE A 310 -17.33 -23.21 12.71
N ALA A 311 -18.21 -22.56 11.93
CA ALA A 311 -19.66 -22.76 12.08
C ALA A 311 -20.10 -24.21 11.80
N LEU A 312 -19.43 -24.87 10.85
CA LEU A 312 -19.70 -26.26 10.46
C LEU A 312 -19.21 -27.26 11.52
N LEU A 313 -18.00 -27.06 12.07
CA LEU A 313 -17.39 -27.97 13.03
C LEU A 313 -17.86 -27.78 14.47
N ASN A 314 -18.46 -26.63 14.81
CA ASN A 314 -19.07 -26.40 16.11
C ASN A 314 -20.37 -27.20 16.35
N GLN A 315 -20.91 -27.84 15.32
CA GLN A 315 -22.12 -28.67 15.45
C GLN A 315 -21.75 -30.12 15.79
N PRO A 316 -22.31 -30.71 16.86
CA PRO A 316 -22.04 -32.11 17.22
C PRO A 316 -22.52 -33.07 16.13
N VAL A 317 -21.63 -33.95 15.68
CA VAL A 317 -21.89 -34.91 14.59
C VAL A 317 -22.38 -36.24 15.17
N SER A 318 -23.66 -36.34 15.49
CA SER A 318 -24.27 -37.59 15.99
C SER A 318 -24.79 -38.51 14.87
N ASP A 319 -24.98 -37.98 13.66
CA ASP A 319 -25.59 -38.70 12.52
C ASP A 319 -24.51 -39.16 11.51
N PRO A 320 -24.42 -40.46 11.16
CA PRO A 320 -23.52 -40.97 10.12
C PRO A 320 -23.65 -40.24 8.77
N GLY A 321 -24.86 -39.81 8.38
CA GLY A 321 -25.09 -39.09 7.13
C GLY A 321 -24.35 -37.75 7.08
N LYS A 322 -24.42 -36.98 8.18
CA LYS A 322 -23.70 -35.71 8.33
C LYS A 322 -22.18 -35.90 8.30
N ARG A 323 -21.68 -36.99 8.90
CA ARG A 323 -20.25 -37.32 8.85
C ARG A 323 -19.77 -37.51 7.41
N GLN A 324 -20.54 -38.20 6.58
CA GLN A 324 -20.21 -38.38 5.17
C GLN A 324 -20.24 -37.06 4.39
N GLU A 325 -21.17 -36.15 4.71
CA GLU A 325 -21.19 -34.81 4.11
C GLU A 325 -19.95 -33.99 4.48
N LEU A 326 -19.53 -34.01 5.75
CA LEU A 326 -18.31 -33.33 6.18
C LEU A 326 -17.07 -33.88 5.47
N LEU A 327 -16.98 -35.20 5.29
CA LEU A 327 -15.88 -35.82 4.55
C LEU A 327 -15.86 -35.39 3.07
N LYS A 328 -17.02 -35.21 2.44
CA LYS A 328 -17.12 -34.66 1.08
C LYS A 328 -16.60 -33.22 1.00
N ARG A 329 -16.71 -32.44 2.08
CA ARG A 329 -16.19 -31.06 2.20
C ARG A 329 -14.82 -30.97 2.87
N SER A 330 -14.08 -32.07 2.96
CA SER A 330 -12.76 -32.11 3.61
C SER A 330 -11.77 -31.10 3.04
N GLY A 331 -11.83 -30.81 1.73
CA GLY A 331 -11.00 -29.77 1.09
C GLY A 331 -11.27 -28.37 1.66
N GLU A 332 -12.54 -27.96 1.71
CA GLU A 332 -12.96 -26.66 2.26
C GLU A 332 -12.60 -26.54 3.75
N ILE A 333 -12.82 -27.62 4.51
CA ILE A 333 -12.46 -27.69 5.93
C ILE A 333 -10.95 -27.49 6.12
N ARG A 334 -10.14 -28.21 5.31
CA ARG A 334 -8.69 -28.10 5.32
C ARG A 334 -8.24 -26.66 5.04
N GLU A 335 -8.77 -26.03 4.01
CA GLU A 335 -8.42 -24.65 3.64
C GLU A 335 -8.84 -23.62 4.69
N GLY A 336 -10.04 -23.75 5.26
CA GLY A 336 -10.52 -22.85 6.31
C GLY A 336 -9.70 -22.94 7.60
N LEU A 337 -9.42 -24.15 8.09
CA LEU A 337 -8.59 -24.34 9.28
C LEU A 337 -7.15 -23.88 9.02
N LEU A 338 -6.58 -24.17 7.85
CA LEU A 338 -5.26 -23.69 7.49
C LEU A 338 -5.19 -22.15 7.42
N ASN A 339 -6.23 -21.51 6.90
CA ASN A 339 -6.30 -20.05 6.86
C ASN A 339 -6.34 -19.41 8.26
N ALA A 340 -7.13 -19.97 9.18
CA ALA A 340 -7.18 -19.54 10.56
C ALA A 340 -5.84 -19.77 11.29
N TYR A 341 -5.22 -20.93 11.09
CA TYR A 341 -3.92 -21.28 11.65
C TYR A 341 -2.83 -20.30 11.20
N LEU A 342 -2.81 -19.97 9.90
CA LEU A 342 -1.83 -19.06 9.29
C LEU A 342 -2.23 -17.58 9.33
N SER A 343 -3.27 -17.20 10.06
CA SER A 343 -3.80 -15.82 10.11
C SER A 343 -2.71 -14.76 10.34
N ARG A 344 -1.79 -14.98 11.29
CA ARG A 344 -0.67 -14.07 11.61
C ARG A 344 0.40 -13.97 10.53
N TYR A 345 0.53 -15.00 9.70
CA TYR A 345 1.50 -15.03 8.61
C TYR A 345 0.89 -14.48 7.32
N ARG A 346 -0.42 -14.62 7.12
CA ARG A 346 -1.12 -14.18 5.90
C ARG A 346 -1.60 -12.75 5.94
N TYR A 347 -2.14 -12.33 7.07
CA TYR A 347 -2.81 -11.04 7.21
C TYR A 347 -1.94 -10.11 8.07
N PRO A 348 -1.76 -8.84 7.65
CA PRO A 348 -1.04 -7.86 8.47
C PRO A 348 -1.76 -7.59 9.80
N ASN A 349 -3.09 -7.56 9.78
CA ASN A 349 -3.91 -7.18 10.93
C ASN A 349 -4.99 -8.23 11.22
N ILE A 350 -5.29 -8.40 12.51
CA ILE A 350 -6.41 -9.19 13.04
C ILE A 350 -7.46 -8.22 13.56
N SER A 351 -8.72 -8.38 13.15
CA SER A 351 -9.79 -7.40 13.42
C SER A 351 -10.01 -7.08 14.89
N GLU A 352 -9.83 -8.06 15.78
CA GLU A 352 -10.02 -7.88 17.24
C GLU A 352 -8.89 -7.07 17.90
N GLU A 353 -7.68 -7.10 17.33
CA GLU A 353 -6.49 -6.46 17.91
C GLU A 353 -6.20 -5.07 17.30
N ASP A 354 -6.78 -4.75 16.13
CA ASP A 354 -6.50 -3.50 15.45
C ASP A 354 -7.19 -2.31 16.14
N ARG A 355 -6.39 -1.57 16.91
CA ARG A 355 -6.75 -0.31 17.57
C ARG A 355 -5.99 0.88 17.00
N THR A 356 -5.53 0.79 15.75
CA THR A 356 -4.65 1.81 15.14
C THR A 356 -5.33 3.18 15.11
N ILE A 357 -6.58 3.25 14.65
CA ILE A 357 -7.33 4.50 14.55
C ILE A 357 -7.78 4.98 15.94
N GLU A 358 -8.19 4.05 16.82
CA GLU A 358 -8.50 4.36 18.22
C GLU A 358 -7.34 5.09 18.90
N ASN A 359 -6.12 4.57 18.75
CA ASN A 359 -4.91 5.15 19.32
C ASN A 359 -4.58 6.52 18.70
N LEU A 360 -4.71 6.67 17.37
CA LEU A 360 -4.43 7.92 16.67
C LEU A 360 -5.40 9.03 17.08
N TYR A 361 -6.70 8.75 17.07
CA TYR A 361 -7.74 9.74 17.39
C TYR A 361 -7.90 9.97 18.90
N GLY A 362 -7.51 9.03 19.75
CA GLY A 362 -7.49 9.20 21.20
C GLY A 362 -6.67 10.39 21.67
N SER A 363 -5.58 10.73 20.95
CA SER A 363 -4.77 11.91 21.21
C SER A 363 -5.49 13.24 20.96
N LEU A 364 -6.55 13.25 20.15
CA LEU A 364 -7.32 14.44 19.78
C LEU A 364 -8.43 14.78 20.79
N ARG A 365 -8.59 13.98 21.85
CA ARG A 365 -9.64 14.13 22.88
C ARG A 365 -11.06 14.14 22.30
N LEU A 366 -11.30 13.38 21.23
CA LEU A 366 -12.65 13.21 20.68
C LEU A 366 -13.48 12.24 21.52
N PRO A 367 -14.83 12.31 21.45
CA PRO A 367 -15.70 11.36 22.15
C PRO A 367 -15.43 9.90 21.72
N PRO A 368 -15.44 8.93 22.66
CA PRO A 368 -15.13 7.53 22.36
C PRO A 368 -16.08 6.93 21.32
N GLU A 369 -17.37 7.25 21.37
CA GLU A 369 -18.36 6.78 20.38
C GLU A 369 -18.00 7.19 18.94
N PHE A 370 -17.44 8.38 18.75
CA PHE A 370 -16.99 8.83 17.44
C PHE A 370 -15.76 8.04 16.99
N ILE A 371 -14.80 7.83 17.89
CA ILE A 371 -13.59 7.06 17.63
C ILE A 371 -13.94 5.63 17.20
N ASP A 372 -14.89 4.98 17.89
CA ASP A 372 -15.36 3.64 17.54
C ASP A 372 -16.00 3.59 16.15
N ARG A 373 -16.82 4.59 15.80
CA ARG A 373 -17.41 4.69 14.44
C ARG A 373 -16.33 4.83 13.38
N VAL A 374 -15.30 5.66 13.62
CA VAL A 374 -14.19 5.85 12.68
C VAL A 374 -13.34 4.59 12.57
N GLN A 375 -13.02 3.91 13.68
CA GLN A 375 -12.31 2.63 13.69
C GLN A 375 -13.09 1.54 12.93
N ASN A 376 -14.40 1.44 13.13
CA ASN A 376 -15.24 0.48 12.40
C ASN A 376 -15.29 0.77 10.90
N ALA A 377 -15.42 2.04 10.52
CA ALA A 377 -15.36 2.44 9.11
C ALA A 377 -13.99 2.13 8.48
N TYR A 378 -12.90 2.36 9.22
CA TYR A 378 -11.55 2.02 8.79
C TYR A 378 -11.37 0.50 8.62
N ASN A 379 -11.81 -0.29 9.61
CA ASN A 379 -11.75 -1.75 9.56
C ASN A 379 -12.55 -2.31 8.38
N PHE A 380 -13.71 -1.70 8.07
CA PHE A 380 -14.48 -2.05 6.88
C PHE A 380 -13.67 -1.78 5.60
N MET A 381 -13.06 -0.59 5.47
CA MET A 381 -12.25 -0.24 4.30
C MET A 381 -11.00 -1.13 4.18
N LEU A 382 -10.42 -1.57 5.30
CA LEU A 382 -9.27 -2.47 5.33
C LEU A 382 -9.61 -3.96 5.23
N SER A 383 -10.88 -4.33 5.19
CA SER A 383 -11.32 -5.74 5.12
C SER A 383 -10.56 -6.65 4.12
N PRO A 384 -10.12 -6.21 2.91
CA PRO A 384 -9.29 -7.07 2.04
C PRO A 384 -7.95 -7.50 2.62
N PHE A 385 -7.46 -6.79 3.63
CA PHE A 385 -6.16 -7.03 4.27
C PHE A 385 -6.29 -7.50 5.73
N VAL A 386 -7.51 -7.65 6.25
CA VAL A 386 -7.75 -7.94 7.66
C VAL A 386 -8.29 -9.36 7.82
N TYR A 387 -7.70 -10.13 8.72
CA TYR A 387 -8.27 -11.40 9.16
C TYR A 387 -9.50 -11.14 10.04
N LYS A 388 -10.66 -11.71 9.66
CA LYS A 388 -11.92 -11.58 10.41
C LYS A 388 -12.00 -12.70 11.44
N GLY A 389 -11.48 -12.47 12.63
CA GLY A 389 -11.45 -13.45 13.71
C GLY A 389 -10.60 -13.02 14.89
N SER A 390 -10.23 -13.98 15.74
CA SER A 390 -9.41 -13.75 16.94
C SER A 390 -8.02 -14.38 16.79
N VAL A 391 -7.11 -14.01 17.70
CA VAL A 391 -5.83 -14.71 17.84
C VAL A 391 -6.00 -16.16 18.31
N LYS A 392 -7.08 -16.47 19.01
CA LYS A 392 -7.34 -17.83 19.54
C LYS A 392 -7.71 -18.80 18.43
N ASP A 393 -8.22 -18.31 17.31
CA ASP A 393 -8.61 -19.11 16.14
C ASP A 393 -7.46 -19.98 15.62
N SER A 394 -6.21 -19.54 15.76
CA SER A 394 -5.05 -20.35 15.36
C SER A 394 -4.91 -21.62 16.20
N ILE A 395 -5.09 -21.50 17.52
CA ILE A 395 -5.05 -22.63 18.47
C ILE A 395 -6.27 -23.54 18.31
N GLU A 396 -7.44 -22.92 18.11
CA GLU A 396 -8.68 -23.64 17.85
C GLU A 396 -8.60 -24.42 16.54
N ALA A 397 -8.09 -23.81 15.48
CA ALA A 397 -7.90 -24.46 14.19
C ALA A 397 -6.93 -25.64 14.26
N GLU A 398 -5.83 -25.53 15.01
CA GLU A 398 -4.92 -26.65 15.25
C GLU A 398 -5.64 -27.83 15.92
N THR A 399 -6.47 -27.54 16.93
CA THR A 399 -7.21 -28.56 17.68
C THR A 399 -8.26 -29.25 16.80
N LEU A 400 -9.09 -28.46 16.12
CA LEU A 400 -10.14 -28.96 15.23
C LEU A 400 -9.54 -29.74 14.05
N TYR A 401 -8.41 -29.30 13.51
CA TYR A 401 -7.71 -30.02 12.43
C TYR A 401 -7.24 -31.39 12.90
N ALA A 402 -6.62 -31.46 14.08
CA ALA A 402 -6.15 -32.73 14.64
C ALA A 402 -7.30 -33.70 14.93
N GLN A 403 -8.45 -33.19 15.41
CA GLN A 403 -9.65 -33.99 15.65
C GLN A 403 -10.31 -34.50 14.37
N PHE A 404 -10.31 -33.69 13.30
CA PHE A 404 -11.00 -34.04 12.05
C PHE A 404 -10.17 -34.95 11.14
N PHE A 405 -8.85 -34.74 11.06
CA PHE A 405 -7.95 -35.46 10.14
C PHE A 405 -7.04 -36.49 10.82
N ASP A 406 -7.19 -36.68 12.13
CA ASP A 406 -6.37 -37.59 12.95
C ASP A 406 -4.85 -37.31 12.85
N ARG A 407 -4.46 -36.07 12.54
CA ARG A 407 -3.06 -35.66 12.37
C ARG A 407 -2.86 -34.18 12.69
N PRO A 408 -1.74 -33.78 13.33
CA PRO A 408 -1.46 -32.37 13.59
C PRO A 408 -1.31 -31.55 12.30
N ILE A 409 -1.91 -30.35 12.27
CA ILE A 409 -1.86 -29.46 11.10
C ILE A 409 -0.43 -29.14 10.66
N LEU A 410 0.49 -28.97 11.61
CA LEU A 410 1.90 -28.69 11.37
C LEU A 410 2.59 -29.77 10.51
N ARG A 411 2.20 -31.04 10.68
CA ARG A 411 2.75 -32.17 9.92
C ARG A 411 2.06 -32.34 8.57
N ALA A 412 0.75 -32.12 8.55
CA ALA A 412 -0.06 -32.32 7.36
C ALA A 412 0.11 -31.22 6.31
N GLU A 413 0.30 -29.97 6.75
CA GLU A 413 0.33 -28.76 5.93
C GLU A 413 1.72 -28.11 5.89
N LEU A 414 2.77 -28.89 6.17
CA LEU A 414 4.14 -28.38 6.27
C LEU A 414 4.56 -27.49 5.08
N PRO A 415 4.30 -27.85 3.81
CA PRO A 415 4.70 -27.01 2.67
C PRO A 415 4.00 -25.63 2.67
N ALA A 416 2.71 -25.58 2.99
CA ALA A 416 1.94 -24.35 2.99
C ALA A 416 2.38 -23.42 4.15
N ILE A 417 2.67 -24.01 5.32
CA ILE A 417 3.19 -23.27 6.47
C ILE A 417 4.58 -22.69 6.17
N GLN A 418 5.47 -23.49 5.56
CA GLN A 418 6.80 -23.02 5.16
C GLN A 418 6.70 -21.90 4.12
N GLN A 419 5.78 -22.00 3.14
CA GLN A 419 5.54 -20.95 2.16
C GLN A 419 5.08 -19.64 2.82
N ALA A 420 4.10 -19.70 3.72
CA ALA A 420 3.60 -18.53 4.43
C ALA A 420 4.68 -17.86 5.30
N ILE A 421 5.50 -18.65 6.00
CA ILE A 421 6.62 -18.14 6.80
C ILE A 421 7.69 -17.48 5.92
N ASN A 422 7.93 -18.01 4.72
CA ASN A 422 8.91 -17.46 3.78
C ASN A 422 8.43 -16.21 3.03
N ALA A 423 7.13 -15.91 3.09
CA ALA A 423 6.52 -14.79 2.37
C ALA A 423 6.76 -13.42 3.04
N THR A 424 7.51 -13.36 4.16
CA THR A 424 7.91 -12.12 4.81
C THR A 424 9.26 -11.58 4.31
N PHE A 425 9.41 -10.25 4.32
CA PHE A 425 10.69 -9.60 4.02
C PHE A 425 11.72 -9.80 5.14
N ASP A 426 11.29 -10.07 6.39
CA ASP A 426 12.22 -10.33 7.50
C ASP A 426 12.78 -11.76 7.40
N ARG A 427 13.90 -11.89 6.70
CA ARG A 427 14.60 -13.17 6.50
C ARG A 427 15.05 -13.81 7.81
N SER A 428 15.33 -13.01 8.83
CA SER A 428 15.74 -13.54 10.14
C SER A 428 14.56 -14.20 10.85
N GLN A 429 13.39 -13.57 10.80
CA GLN A 429 12.14 -14.12 11.31
C GLN A 429 11.70 -15.35 10.53
N ALA A 430 11.81 -15.32 9.19
CA ALA A 430 11.50 -16.46 8.34
C ALA A 430 12.39 -17.67 8.66
N LYS A 431 13.72 -17.48 8.72
CA LYS A 431 14.68 -18.55 9.06
C LYS A 431 14.44 -19.11 10.47
N ALA A 432 14.18 -18.26 11.46
CA ALA A 432 13.84 -18.70 12.81
C ALA A 432 12.52 -19.50 12.87
N GLY A 433 11.49 -19.06 12.13
CA GLY A 433 10.21 -19.75 12.01
C GLY A 433 10.35 -21.10 11.30
N LEU A 434 11.14 -21.18 10.23
CA LEU A 434 11.41 -22.46 9.56
C LEU A 434 12.16 -23.43 10.47
N LEU A 435 13.11 -22.95 11.27
CA LEU A 435 13.83 -23.79 12.22
C LEU A 435 12.88 -24.35 13.28
N SER A 436 11.94 -23.56 13.80
CA SER A 436 10.96 -24.06 14.79
C SER A 436 9.96 -25.04 14.18
N VAL A 437 9.52 -24.80 12.95
CA VAL A 437 8.59 -25.68 12.22
C VAL A 437 9.26 -27.00 11.82
N ASN A 438 10.53 -26.97 11.40
CA ASN A 438 11.29 -28.14 10.98
C ASN A 438 11.97 -28.89 12.13
N GLN A 439 11.80 -28.45 13.39
CA GLN A 439 12.31 -29.18 14.54
C GLN A 439 11.67 -30.57 14.61
N LYS A 440 12.43 -31.57 14.16
CA LYS A 440 12.11 -32.98 14.39
C LYS A 440 12.19 -33.19 15.90
N LYS A 441 11.03 -33.34 16.53
CA LYS A 441 10.97 -33.84 17.91
C LYS A 441 11.44 -35.28 17.89
N VAL A 442 12.72 -35.49 18.19
CA VAL A 442 13.29 -36.83 18.40
C VAL A 442 12.82 -37.27 19.78
N LEU A 443 12.05 -38.35 19.84
CA LEU A 443 11.72 -38.99 21.10
C LEU A 443 13.00 -39.60 21.66
N LEU A 444 13.56 -39.01 22.71
CA LEU A 444 14.66 -39.61 23.45
C LEU A 444 14.07 -40.72 24.33
N SER A 445 14.26 -41.98 23.95
CA SER A 445 13.77 -43.14 24.70
C SER A 445 14.45 -43.30 26.06
N GLN A 446 15.73 -42.92 26.14
CA GLN A 446 16.52 -42.95 27.37
C GLN A 446 17.54 -41.80 27.31
N GLN A 447 17.52 -40.92 28.30
CA GLN A 447 18.50 -39.84 28.44
C GLN A 447 19.38 -40.15 29.65
N GLU A 448 20.47 -40.88 29.43
CA GLU A 448 21.49 -41.11 30.46
C GLU A 448 22.34 -39.83 30.61
N VAL A 449 21.95 -38.97 31.53
CA VAL A 449 22.76 -37.82 31.92
C VAL A 449 23.89 -38.34 32.82
N THR A 450 25.02 -38.70 32.21
CA THR A 450 26.22 -39.02 32.98
C THR A 450 26.82 -37.72 33.51
N VAL A 451 26.47 -37.36 34.75
CA VAL A 451 27.07 -36.23 35.44
C VAL A 451 28.45 -36.66 35.92
N LYS A 452 29.50 -36.19 35.25
CA LYS A 452 30.86 -36.26 35.82
C LYS A 452 31.01 -35.08 36.77
N GLU A 453 30.91 -35.35 38.07
CA GLU A 453 31.21 -34.37 39.11
C GLU A 453 32.70 -33.98 39.01
N HIS A 454 32.97 -32.75 38.56
CA HIS A 454 34.26 -32.11 38.81
C HIS A 454 34.11 -31.38 40.14
N GLY A 455 34.97 -31.72 41.11
CA GLY A 455 34.90 -31.33 42.52
C GLY A 455 35.01 -29.84 42.85
N ASP A 456 34.77 -28.95 41.88
CA ASP A 456 34.60 -27.52 42.11
C ASP A 456 33.12 -27.16 42.11
N TRP A 457 32.53 -27.12 43.30
CA TRP A 457 31.18 -26.59 43.53
C TRP A 457 31.11 -25.05 43.40
N GLN A 458 32.18 -24.39 42.94
CA GLN A 458 32.16 -22.97 42.67
C GLN A 458 31.42 -22.69 41.37
N MET A 459 30.12 -22.43 41.53
CA MET A 459 29.31 -21.69 40.57
C MET A 459 29.17 -22.41 39.22
N TRP A 460 28.15 -23.27 39.09
CA TRP A 460 27.57 -23.64 37.79
C TRP A 460 26.96 -22.38 37.14
N SER A 461 27.81 -21.45 36.72
CA SER A 461 27.45 -20.46 35.72
C SER A 461 27.42 -21.22 34.40
N CYS A 462 26.28 -21.21 33.72
CA CYS A 462 26.18 -21.75 32.37
C CYS A 462 27.02 -20.83 31.46
N THR A 463 28.34 -21.09 31.36
CA THR A 463 29.35 -20.18 30.80
C THR A 463 29.13 -19.84 29.32
N LYS A 464 28.25 -20.58 28.63
CA LYS A 464 27.84 -20.28 27.25
C LYS A 464 26.67 -19.30 27.14
N SER A 465 25.94 -19.05 28.23
CA SER A 465 24.84 -18.07 28.31
C SER A 465 25.29 -16.75 28.95
N THR A 466 26.27 -16.79 29.86
CA THR A 466 26.76 -15.59 30.56
C THR A 466 27.46 -14.60 29.64
N SER A 467 28.12 -15.03 28.56
CA SER A 467 28.75 -14.11 27.59
C SER A 467 27.71 -13.32 26.78
N ILE A 468 26.59 -13.95 26.41
CA ILE A 468 25.47 -13.29 25.71
C ILE A 468 24.72 -12.38 26.69
N VAL A 469 24.45 -12.83 27.92
CA VAL A 469 23.80 -12.02 28.94
C VAL A 469 24.67 -10.84 29.37
N GLN A 470 26.00 -10.98 29.47
CA GLN A 470 26.92 -9.87 29.76
C GLN A 470 27.11 -8.94 28.54
N ALA A 471 27.09 -9.45 27.31
CA ALA A 471 27.12 -8.61 26.11
C ALA A 471 25.82 -7.81 25.96
N ILE A 472 24.67 -8.42 26.26
CA ILE A 472 23.37 -7.75 26.35
C ILE A 472 23.38 -6.75 27.50
N ALA A 473 23.82 -7.12 28.71
CA ALA A 473 23.89 -6.22 29.85
C ALA A 473 24.82 -5.02 29.62
N ARG A 474 25.98 -5.20 28.96
CA ARG A 474 26.85 -4.08 28.55
C ARG A 474 26.20 -3.19 27.49
N LYS A 475 25.44 -3.76 26.55
CA LYS A 475 24.69 -3.00 25.55
C LYS A 475 23.52 -2.21 26.17
N TYR A 476 22.91 -2.71 27.24
CA TYR A 476 21.84 -2.03 27.98
C TYR A 476 22.35 -1.10 29.12
N SER A 477 23.59 -1.26 29.60
CA SER A 477 24.20 -0.33 30.57
C SER A 477 24.54 1.03 29.95
N MET A 478 24.68 1.13 28.62
CA MET A 478 24.73 2.44 27.94
C MET A 478 23.36 3.15 27.92
N LEU A 479 22.25 2.41 28.00
CA LEU A 479 20.90 2.97 28.05
C LEU A 479 20.51 3.49 29.45
N SER A 480 21.23 3.14 30.52
CA SER A 480 20.98 3.70 31.86
C SER A 480 21.53 5.12 32.06
N LEU A 481 22.30 5.66 31.10
CA LEU A 481 22.76 7.06 31.09
C LEU A 481 21.74 8.02 30.44
N TYR A 482 20.84 7.52 29.59
CA TYR A 482 19.81 8.31 28.91
C TYR A 482 18.85 9.06 29.87
N PRO A 483 18.37 8.48 30.99
CA PRO A 483 17.46 9.17 31.90
C PRO A 483 18.10 10.40 32.57
N LYS A 484 19.42 10.34 32.86
CA LYS A 484 20.16 11.46 33.47
C LYS A 484 20.39 12.61 32.48
N VAL A 485 20.61 12.30 31.20
CA VAL A 485 20.75 13.31 30.13
C VAL A 485 19.38 13.96 29.82
N LEU A 486 18.30 13.18 29.77
CA LEU A 486 16.95 13.72 29.56
C LEU A 486 16.42 14.51 30.77
N SER A 487 16.83 14.20 32.00
CA SER A 487 16.48 15.00 33.18
C SER A 487 17.20 16.35 33.21
N LEU A 488 18.43 16.43 32.71
CA LEU A 488 19.17 17.68 32.56
C LEU A 488 18.58 18.60 31.47
N LEU A 489 17.84 18.05 30.51
CA LEU A 489 17.18 18.79 29.42
C LEU A 489 15.71 19.14 29.70
N GLY A 490 15.22 19.00 30.94
CA GLY A 490 13.87 19.43 31.33
C GLY A 490 12.72 18.48 30.94
N TYR A 491 13.00 17.28 30.41
CA TYR A 491 11.98 16.33 29.93
C TYR A 491 11.39 15.41 31.02
N GLY A 492 11.35 15.85 32.29
CA GLY A 492 10.88 15.05 33.42
C GLY A 492 9.40 14.60 33.33
N SER A 493 8.59 15.27 32.52
CA SER A 493 7.21 14.85 32.20
C SER A 493 7.18 13.62 31.28
N VAL A 494 8.00 13.62 30.22
CA VAL A 494 8.05 12.55 29.21
C VAL A 494 8.62 11.26 29.79
N ILE A 495 9.64 11.34 30.65
CA ILE A 495 10.22 10.17 31.33
C ILE A 495 9.18 9.49 32.25
N ARG A 496 8.34 10.26 32.95
CA ARG A 496 7.28 9.71 33.80
C ARG A 496 6.20 8.99 32.99
N THR A 497 5.86 9.50 31.80
CA THR A 497 4.91 8.85 30.89
C THR A 497 5.48 7.56 30.31
N ILE A 498 6.74 7.56 29.85
CA ILE A 498 7.40 6.35 29.32
C ILE A 498 7.56 5.28 30.40
N ALA A 499 7.94 5.67 31.62
CA ALA A 499 8.04 4.75 32.75
C ALA A 499 6.68 4.13 33.13
N ARG A 500 5.59 4.91 33.05
CA ARG A 500 4.22 4.45 33.31
C ARG A 500 3.71 3.50 32.22
N ILE A 501 4.08 3.71 30.96
CA ILE A 501 3.78 2.79 29.84
C ILE A 501 4.60 1.49 29.97
N ALA A 502 5.88 1.59 30.32
CA ALA A 502 6.75 0.43 30.50
C ALA A 502 6.30 -0.47 31.66
N SER A 503 5.85 0.12 32.79
CA SER A 503 5.33 -0.65 33.93
C SER A 503 4.01 -1.37 33.60
N HIS A 504 3.12 -0.74 32.81
CA HIS A 504 1.90 -1.37 32.34
C HIS A 504 2.17 -2.55 31.39
N SER A 505 3.17 -2.44 30.50
CA SER A 505 3.55 -3.53 29.57
C SER A 505 4.17 -4.75 30.27
N LYS A 506 4.87 -4.55 31.39
CA LYS A 506 5.42 -5.65 32.21
C LYS A 506 4.34 -6.37 33.01
N PHE A 507 3.32 -5.65 33.46
CA PHE A 507 2.19 -6.23 34.19
C PHE A 507 1.37 -7.18 33.29
N GLN A 508 1.06 -6.78 32.06
CA GLN A 508 0.32 -7.64 31.10
C GLN A 508 1.10 -8.89 30.67
N ARG A 509 2.43 -8.81 30.53
CA ARG A 509 3.28 -9.99 30.24
C ARG A 509 3.38 -10.97 31.42
N GLY A 510 3.27 -10.48 32.67
CA GLY A 510 3.27 -11.31 33.87
C GLY A 510 1.99 -12.14 34.04
N GLU A 511 0.82 -11.56 33.70
CA GLU A 511 -0.47 -12.24 33.80
C GLU A 511 -0.67 -13.33 32.74
N GLN A 512 -0.21 -13.12 31.50
CA GLN A 512 -0.30 -14.17 30.47
C GLN A 512 0.56 -15.40 30.79
N ARG A 513 1.67 -15.23 31.51
CA ARG A 513 2.53 -16.36 31.93
C ARG A 513 1.92 -17.19 33.06
N LYS A 514 1.05 -16.61 33.90
CA LYS A 514 0.39 -17.34 35.00
C LYS A 514 -0.86 -18.12 34.57
N LYS A 515 -1.48 -17.81 33.42
CA LYS A 515 -2.67 -18.52 32.91
C LYS A 515 -2.37 -19.69 31.96
N SER A 516 -1.09 -19.95 31.66
CA SER A 516 -0.63 -21.10 30.86
C SER A 516 -0.12 -22.24 31.76
N THR A 517 -0.92 -22.70 32.74
CA THR A 517 -0.72 -24.01 33.35
C THR A 517 -1.40 -25.05 32.48
N MET A 518 -0.62 -25.83 31.73
CA MET A 518 -1.11 -27.00 31.00
C MET A 518 -1.80 -27.99 31.96
N PRO A 519 -2.88 -28.65 31.53
CA PRO A 519 -3.46 -29.75 32.29
C PRO A 519 -2.43 -30.89 32.37
N LYS A 520 -2.14 -31.35 33.58
CA LYS A 520 -1.41 -32.60 33.80
C LYS A 520 -2.21 -33.75 33.21
N PHE A 521 -1.75 -34.32 32.11
CA PHE A 521 -2.20 -35.64 31.67
C PHE A 521 -1.84 -36.64 32.76
N LYS A 522 -2.86 -37.22 33.40
CA LYS A 522 -2.73 -38.45 34.18
C LYS A 522 -2.78 -39.59 33.16
N ASN A 523 -1.70 -40.36 33.08
CA ASN A 523 -1.65 -41.59 32.31
C ASN A 523 -2.62 -42.61 32.93
N ALA A 524 -3.40 -43.27 32.07
CA ALA A 524 -4.02 -44.56 32.31
C ALA A 524 -3.30 -45.58 31.42
#